data_AF-A0A3Q2YTL9-F1
#
_entry.id   AF-A0A3Q2YTL9-F1
#
_cell.length_a   1.000
_cell.length_b   1.000
_cell.length_c   1.000
_cell.angle_alpha   90.00
_cell.angle_beta   90.00
_cell.angle_gamma   90.00
#
_symmetry.space_group_name_H-M   'P 1'
#
loop_
_entity.id
_entity.type
_entity.pdbx_description
1 polymer ?
#
loop_
_entity_poly.entity_id
_entity_poly.type
_entity_poly.pdbx_seq_one_letter_code
_entity_poly.pdbx_strand_id
1 'polypeptide(L)'
;MTANQSWVNATSRPNSSIIMPVYNASCWLDECLQAILDQDFTGTMELSVFDDASTDNSRKVVETWRERLEGRDISLVFSGHNSDQPRGVGYAKNKAVAQSCGKYLCFQDAVSECALIGCKVRRLPEGSTQRYTRWINTITQDQLLTQVYTSHGPTVIMPTWFCSRDWFSTVGWFSEESKGVPEDLIFFYQSLRQGGLVIRVDHCLVVYRYHEKATTHSVKEETIWNLRVGFLQERVISQWESFTIWNAGKQGRKLYRCLNATNQKKVKAFCDVDKNKIKKGFYTYEDSKERPKPKIPVLHYKDASAPFIICVKLDMTAGVLEENLNSLQMKEGIDFFHFN
;
A
#
# COMPACT_ATOMS: atom_id res chain seq x y z
N MET A 1 57.21 -13.85 14.26
CA MET A 1 56.31 -12.90 14.95
C MET A 1 55.38 -12.33 13.90
N THR A 2 54.10 -12.73 13.93
CA THR A 2 52.99 -11.98 13.33
C THR A 2 51.68 -12.56 13.88
N ALA A 3 51.13 -11.76 14.79
CA ALA A 3 49.80 -11.68 15.37
C ALA A 3 48.75 -12.77 15.06
N ASN A 4 48.25 -13.34 16.15
CA ASN A 4 46.89 -13.87 16.33
C ASN A 4 45.84 -12.97 15.66
N GLN A 5 45.17 -13.47 14.64
CA GLN A 5 43.83 -13.01 14.29
C GLN A 5 42.88 -13.65 15.29
N SER A 6 42.43 -12.82 16.24
CA SER A 6 41.34 -13.14 17.15
C SER A 6 40.09 -13.47 16.35
N TRP A 7 39.54 -14.65 16.62
CA TRP A 7 38.23 -15.08 16.16
C TRP A 7 37.19 -14.10 16.71
N VAL A 8 36.71 -13.19 15.87
CA VAL A 8 35.42 -12.55 16.13
C VAL A 8 34.40 -13.67 16.03
N ASN A 9 33.84 -14.07 17.18
CA ASN A 9 32.73 -15.01 17.24
C ASN A 9 31.67 -14.56 16.21
N ALA A 10 31.42 -15.41 15.22
CA ALA A 10 30.32 -15.24 14.30
C ALA A 10 29.01 -15.39 15.09
N THR A 11 28.54 -14.30 15.68
CA THR A 11 27.18 -14.20 16.19
C THR A 11 26.26 -14.53 15.02
N SER A 12 25.54 -15.64 15.12
CA SER A 12 24.59 -16.09 14.10
C SER A 12 23.69 -14.93 13.70
N ARG A 13 23.64 -14.63 12.41
CA ARG A 13 22.75 -13.62 11.81
C ARG A 13 21.35 -13.71 12.44
N PRO A 14 20.75 -12.61 12.96
CA PRO A 14 19.44 -12.67 13.57
C PRO A 14 18.41 -13.18 12.56
N ASN A 15 17.37 -13.86 13.02
CA ASN A 15 16.31 -14.31 12.14
C ASN A 15 15.59 -13.10 11.51
N SER A 16 15.29 -12.08 12.30
CA SER A 16 14.45 -10.94 11.86
C SER A 16 15.04 -9.59 12.28
N SER A 17 14.93 -8.59 11.40
CA SER A 17 15.20 -7.19 11.70
C SER A 17 13.89 -6.42 11.78
N ILE A 18 13.58 -5.84 12.94
CA ILE A 18 12.48 -4.88 13.07
C ILE A 18 12.99 -3.53 12.55
N ILE A 19 12.30 -2.96 11.56
CA ILE A 19 12.70 -1.75 10.84
C ILE A 19 11.86 -0.58 11.33
N MET A 20 12.49 0.36 12.05
CA MET A 20 11.81 1.49 12.68
C MET A 20 12.37 2.83 12.20
N PRO A 21 11.75 3.46 11.17
CA PRO A 21 12.04 4.85 10.84
C PRO A 21 11.44 5.78 11.90
N VAL A 22 12.20 6.78 12.35
CA VAL A 22 11.79 7.71 13.41
C VAL A 22 11.95 9.15 12.94
N TYR A 23 10.90 9.95 13.10
CA TYR A 23 10.94 11.40 12.99
C TYR A 23 9.90 12.00 13.93
N ASN A 24 10.34 12.73 14.95
CA ASN A 24 9.49 13.42 15.91
C ASN A 24 8.37 12.55 16.52
N ALA A 25 8.77 11.37 17.03
CA ALA A 25 7.88 10.33 17.52
C ALA A 25 7.96 10.12 19.04
N SER A 26 8.60 11.02 19.80
CA SER A 26 8.90 10.83 21.23
C SER A 26 7.69 10.43 22.06
N CYS A 27 6.50 10.95 21.76
CA CYS A 27 5.26 10.64 22.47
C CYS A 27 4.68 9.24 22.21
N TRP A 28 5.21 8.47 21.26
CA TRP A 28 4.74 7.11 20.92
C TRP A 28 5.82 6.04 21.07
N LEU A 29 7.08 6.42 21.21
CA LEU A 29 8.20 5.49 21.22
C LEU A 29 8.14 4.53 22.41
N ASP A 30 7.79 4.98 23.61
CA ASP A 30 7.69 4.09 24.78
C ASP A 30 6.67 2.96 24.57
N GLU A 31 5.48 3.28 24.06
CA GLU A 31 4.44 2.28 23.75
C GLU A 31 4.92 1.31 22.66
N CYS A 32 5.56 1.82 21.61
CA CYS A 32 6.05 1.02 20.50
C CYS A 32 7.20 0.07 20.91
N LEU A 33 8.16 0.58 21.68
CA LEU A 33 9.32 -0.18 22.15
C LEU A 33 8.91 -1.22 23.20
N GLN A 34 7.95 -0.89 24.08
CA GLN A 34 7.36 -1.87 24.99
C GLN A 34 6.67 -3.00 24.22
N ALA A 35 5.89 -2.68 23.18
CA ALA A 35 5.23 -3.70 22.35
C ALA A 35 6.22 -4.64 21.63
N ILE A 36 7.41 -4.14 21.28
CA ILE A 36 8.51 -4.95 20.72
C ILE A 36 9.13 -5.86 21.79
N LEU A 37 9.36 -5.32 23.00
CA LEU A 37 9.91 -6.08 24.12
C LEU A 37 9.01 -7.25 24.56
N ASP A 38 7.69 -7.03 24.44
CA ASP A 38 6.63 -7.96 24.86
C ASP A 38 6.28 -9.00 23.78
N GLN A 39 6.96 -9.00 22.63
CA GLN A 39 6.77 -10.03 21.61
C GLN A 39 7.07 -11.43 22.18
N ASP A 40 6.28 -12.42 21.75
CA ASP A 40 6.43 -13.83 22.11
C ASP A 40 7.24 -14.63 21.06
N PHE A 41 7.89 -13.93 20.12
CA PHE A 41 8.73 -14.53 19.10
C PHE A 41 9.92 -15.26 19.73
N THR A 42 10.05 -16.56 19.43
CA THR A 42 11.09 -17.43 20.00
C THR A 42 12.40 -17.44 19.20
N GLY A 43 12.44 -16.77 18.04
CA GLY A 43 13.66 -16.63 17.24
C GLY A 43 14.51 -15.44 17.66
N THR A 44 15.69 -15.29 17.04
CA THR A 44 16.55 -14.14 17.31
C THR A 44 16.11 -12.92 16.50
N MET A 45 16.09 -11.75 17.12
CA MET A 45 15.73 -10.51 16.43
C MET A 45 16.61 -9.34 16.86
N GLU A 46 16.71 -8.38 15.96
CA GLU A 46 17.30 -7.08 16.23
C GLU A 46 16.28 -5.97 15.94
N LEU A 47 16.42 -4.85 16.63
CA LEU A 47 15.70 -3.63 16.35
C LEU A 47 16.63 -2.64 15.64
N SER A 48 16.32 -2.30 14.40
CA SER A 48 17.03 -1.31 13.60
C SER A 48 16.24 -0.01 13.53
N VAL A 49 16.71 1.00 14.26
CA VAL A 49 16.11 2.32 14.33
C VAL A 49 16.94 3.32 13.54
N PHE A 50 16.28 4.10 12.68
CA PHE A 50 16.91 5.21 11.97
C PHE A 50 16.17 6.53 12.23
N ASP A 51 16.86 7.49 12.83
CA ASP A 51 16.35 8.83 13.09
C ASP A 51 16.58 9.78 11.90
N ASP A 52 15.49 10.24 11.29
CA ASP A 52 15.46 11.14 10.14
C ASP A 52 15.43 12.61 10.59
N ALA A 53 16.39 12.99 11.44
CA ALA A 53 16.55 14.33 12.00
C ALA A 53 15.40 14.81 12.90
N SER A 54 15.03 14.01 13.91
CA SER A 54 14.09 14.47 14.93
C SER A 54 14.63 15.69 15.69
N THR A 55 13.72 16.63 15.97
CA THR A 55 13.97 17.84 16.77
C THR A 55 13.35 17.76 18.17
N ASP A 56 12.61 16.68 18.46
CA ASP A 56 12.06 16.37 19.78
C ASP A 56 12.96 15.40 20.57
N ASN A 57 12.44 14.83 21.66
CA ASN A 57 13.18 13.90 22.52
C ASN A 57 13.33 12.47 21.94
N SER A 58 12.97 12.21 20.67
CA SER A 58 12.93 10.84 20.12
C SER A 58 14.25 10.09 20.29
N ARG A 59 15.37 10.72 19.94
CA ARG A 59 16.71 10.11 20.07
C ARG A 59 17.02 9.68 21.50
N LYS A 60 16.68 10.54 22.47
CA LYS A 60 16.90 10.27 23.88
C LYS A 60 16.07 9.07 24.35
N VAL A 61 14.80 9.01 23.95
CA VAL A 61 13.92 7.87 24.30
C VAL A 61 14.52 6.57 23.77
N VAL A 62 14.86 6.49 22.48
CA VAL A 62 15.45 5.27 21.88
C VAL A 62 16.69 4.81 22.65
N GLU A 63 17.62 5.71 22.97
CA GLU A 63 18.82 5.34 23.74
C GLU A 63 18.50 4.82 25.15
N THR A 64 17.52 5.41 25.85
CA THR A 64 17.14 4.93 27.19
C THR A 64 16.53 3.52 27.19
N TRP A 65 16.07 3.03 26.04
CA TRP A 65 15.50 1.69 25.89
C TRP A 65 16.54 0.60 25.60
N ARG A 66 17.79 0.97 25.28
CA ARG A 66 18.86 0.03 24.92
C ARG A 66 19.03 -1.10 25.94
N GLU A 67 19.21 -0.75 27.21
CA GLU A 67 19.45 -1.74 28.28
C GLU A 67 18.26 -2.71 28.45
N ARG A 68 17.02 -2.21 28.28
CA ARG A 68 15.82 -3.04 28.39
C ARG A 68 15.72 -4.05 27.23
N LEU A 69 15.97 -3.59 26.01
CA LEU A 69 15.95 -4.42 24.80
C LEU A 69 17.05 -5.47 24.84
N GLU A 70 18.28 -5.07 25.15
CA GLU A 70 19.43 -5.97 25.25
C GLU A 70 19.23 -6.98 26.40
N GLY A 71 18.58 -6.59 27.50
CA GLY A 71 18.18 -7.52 28.57
C GLY A 71 17.14 -8.57 28.17
N ARG A 72 16.53 -8.45 26.97
CA ARG A 72 15.64 -9.43 26.34
C ARG A 72 16.24 -10.02 25.07
N ASP A 73 17.57 -9.94 24.92
CA ASP A 73 18.33 -10.42 23.77
C ASP A 73 17.92 -9.79 22.43
N ILE A 74 17.37 -8.57 22.46
CA ILE A 74 17.05 -7.76 21.27
C ILE A 74 18.15 -6.71 21.10
N SER A 75 19.04 -6.90 20.13
CA SER A 75 20.08 -5.92 19.84
C SER A 75 19.50 -4.64 19.22
N LEU A 76 19.93 -3.48 19.70
CA LEU A 76 19.52 -2.17 19.16
C LEU A 76 20.59 -1.59 18.25
N VAL A 77 20.31 -1.57 16.94
CA VAL A 77 21.07 -0.82 15.94
C VAL A 77 20.42 0.54 15.76
N PHE A 78 21.04 1.59 16.28
CA PHE A 78 20.50 2.95 16.22
C PHE A 78 21.46 3.90 15.50
N SER A 79 20.96 4.61 14.50
CA SER A 79 21.70 5.67 13.83
C SER A 79 20.77 6.77 13.31
N GLY A 80 21.36 7.79 12.69
CA GLY A 80 20.64 8.89 12.03
C GLY A 80 21.58 9.66 11.11
N HIS A 81 21.20 10.86 10.71
CA HIS A 81 22.06 11.76 9.95
C HIS A 81 22.19 13.16 10.55
N ASN A 82 23.18 13.91 10.04
CA ASN A 82 23.55 15.24 10.53
C ASN A 82 22.84 16.41 9.82
N SER A 83 21.99 16.15 8.83
CA SER A 83 21.17 17.23 8.25
C SER A 83 20.08 17.69 9.22
N ASP A 84 19.80 18.99 9.23
CA ASP A 84 18.77 19.61 10.08
C ASP A 84 17.33 19.35 9.62
N GLN A 85 17.15 18.70 8.47
CA GLN A 85 15.83 18.45 7.87
C GLN A 85 15.65 16.96 7.55
N PRO A 86 14.45 16.41 7.77
CA PRO A 86 14.13 15.04 7.40
C PRO A 86 14.24 14.84 5.89
N ARG A 87 14.73 13.67 5.47
CA ARG A 87 14.81 13.28 4.06
C ARG A 87 13.61 12.45 3.61
N GLY A 88 12.75 12.02 4.52
CA GLY A 88 11.48 11.36 4.25
C GLY A 88 11.45 9.90 4.69
N VAL A 89 10.23 9.36 4.78
CA VAL A 89 9.98 8.01 5.32
C VAL A 89 10.65 6.91 4.51
N GLY A 90 10.65 7.01 3.17
CA GLY A 90 11.34 6.05 2.31
C GLY A 90 12.85 6.00 2.55
N TYR A 91 13.49 7.17 2.65
CA TYR A 91 14.90 7.29 3.00
C TYR A 91 15.21 6.65 4.37
N ALA A 92 14.43 6.99 5.40
CA ALA A 92 14.62 6.45 6.74
C ALA A 92 14.47 4.92 6.80
N LYS A 93 13.47 4.36 6.10
CA LYS A 93 13.28 2.92 5.95
C LYS A 93 14.47 2.27 5.25
N ASN A 94 14.94 2.84 4.15
CA ASN A 94 16.10 2.32 3.41
C ASN A 94 17.35 2.28 4.30
N LYS A 95 17.60 3.33 5.10
CA LYS A 95 18.73 3.36 6.02
C LYS A 95 18.61 2.35 7.17
N ALA A 96 17.43 2.23 7.78
CA ALA A 96 17.17 1.22 8.78
C ALA A 96 17.33 -0.22 8.23
N VAL A 97 16.90 -0.47 6.99
CA VAL A 97 17.14 -1.77 6.32
C VAL A 97 18.63 -1.97 6.06
N ALA A 98 19.34 -0.98 5.53
CA ALA A 98 20.74 -1.09 5.14
C ALA A 98 21.69 -1.35 6.33
N GLN A 99 21.43 -0.79 7.50
CA GLN A 99 22.23 -1.02 8.71
C GLN A 99 21.90 -2.33 9.44
N SER A 100 20.78 -2.98 9.09
CA SER A 100 20.32 -4.22 9.70
C SER A 100 20.85 -5.46 8.97
N CYS A 101 20.90 -6.59 9.64
CA CYS A 101 21.48 -7.82 9.13
C CYS A 101 20.55 -9.05 9.15
N GLY A 102 19.36 -8.99 9.75
CA GLY A 102 18.43 -10.14 9.85
C GLY A 102 18.01 -10.78 8.51
N LYS A 103 17.63 -12.07 8.52
CA LYS A 103 17.15 -12.79 7.30
C LYS A 103 15.84 -12.20 6.78
N TYR A 104 14.95 -11.84 7.69
CA TYR A 104 13.66 -11.24 7.39
C TYR A 104 13.60 -9.78 7.82
N LEU A 105 12.81 -8.99 7.11
CA LEU A 105 12.52 -7.60 7.42
C LEU A 105 11.10 -7.49 7.93
N CYS A 106 10.95 -6.88 9.10
CA CYS A 106 9.71 -6.69 9.80
C CYS A 106 9.48 -5.18 9.93
N PHE A 107 8.62 -4.62 9.10
CA PHE A 107 8.14 -3.25 9.28
C PHE A 107 7.01 -3.21 10.32
N GLN A 108 6.33 -4.36 10.52
CA GLN A 108 5.67 -4.91 11.73
C GLN A 108 4.80 -6.17 11.43
N ASP A 109 5.38 -7.35 11.70
CA ASP A 109 4.93 -8.77 11.83
C ASP A 109 4.47 -9.62 10.61
N ALA A 110 4.82 -10.94 10.63
CA ALA A 110 4.41 -12.12 9.82
C ALA A 110 5.34 -12.75 8.72
N VAL A 111 5.66 -14.06 8.77
CA VAL A 111 6.76 -14.71 7.98
C VAL A 111 6.43 -15.34 6.59
N SER A 112 7.25 -15.09 5.54
CA SER A 112 7.31 -15.81 4.22
C SER A 112 8.51 -15.38 3.36
N GLU A 113 8.94 -16.23 2.43
CA GLU A 113 10.18 -16.09 1.66
C GLU A 113 10.07 -15.29 0.35
N CYS A 114 8.90 -15.22 -0.30
CA CYS A 114 8.69 -14.50 -1.58
C CYS A 114 7.37 -13.71 -1.62
N ALA A 115 6.96 -13.13 -0.49
CA ALA A 115 5.70 -12.42 -0.37
C ALA A 115 5.86 -11.12 0.44
N LEU A 116 4.98 -10.16 0.17
CA LEU A 116 4.63 -9.14 1.15
C LEU A 116 3.49 -9.70 2.00
N ILE A 117 3.78 -9.88 3.28
CA ILE A 117 2.77 -10.30 4.24
C ILE A 117 2.38 -9.11 5.09
N GLY A 118 1.11 -9.04 5.45
CA GLY A 118 0.73 -8.27 6.61
C GLY A 118 -0.45 -8.87 7.34
N CYS A 119 -1.12 -8.07 8.14
CA CYS A 119 -2.13 -8.53 9.07
C CYS A 119 -3.34 -7.60 9.13
N LYS A 120 -4.38 -7.99 9.85
CA LYS A 120 -5.45 -7.06 10.22
C LYS A 120 -4.92 -6.03 11.20
N VAL A 121 -5.52 -4.85 11.18
CA VAL A 121 -5.14 -3.77 12.11
C VAL A 121 -6.30 -3.28 12.93
N ARG A 122 -5.98 -2.74 14.11
CA ARG A 122 -6.88 -1.92 14.92
C ARG A 122 -6.42 -0.47 14.87
N ARG A 123 -7.35 0.46 14.62
CA ARG A 123 -7.05 1.89 14.66
C ARG A 123 -7.13 2.45 16.07
N LEU A 124 -6.25 3.39 16.37
CA LEU A 124 -6.34 4.28 17.52
C LEU A 124 -6.24 5.74 17.07
N PRO A 125 -7.15 6.64 17.49
CA PRO A 125 -8.39 6.37 18.23
C PRO A 125 -9.35 5.45 17.47
N GLU A 126 -10.22 4.75 18.20
CA GLU A 126 -11.25 3.90 17.59
C GLU A 126 -12.15 4.75 16.65
N GLY A 127 -12.61 4.15 15.56
CA GLY A 127 -13.40 4.85 14.53
C GLY A 127 -12.59 5.71 13.55
N SER A 128 -11.29 5.92 13.77
CA SER A 128 -10.42 6.59 12.79
C SER A 128 -10.46 5.86 11.45
N THR A 129 -10.69 6.61 10.37
CA THR A 129 -10.75 6.10 8.99
C THR A 129 -11.59 4.82 8.84
N GLN A 130 -12.73 4.74 9.55
CA GLN A 130 -13.52 3.51 9.74
C GLN A 130 -13.80 2.71 8.46
N ARG A 131 -14.16 3.37 7.36
CA ARG A 131 -14.43 2.69 6.08
C ARG A 131 -13.18 2.01 5.52
N TYR A 132 -12.05 2.71 5.53
CA TYR A 132 -10.78 2.16 5.08
C TYR A 132 -10.33 1.00 5.97
N THR A 133 -10.44 1.16 7.29
CA THR A 133 -10.10 0.11 8.27
C THR A 133 -10.98 -1.13 8.12
N ARG A 134 -12.28 -0.95 7.86
CA ARG A 134 -13.18 -2.07 7.54
C ARG A 134 -12.70 -2.77 6.27
N TRP A 135 -12.52 -2.03 5.19
CA TRP A 135 -12.10 -2.55 3.89
C TRP A 135 -10.82 -3.40 3.98
N ILE A 136 -9.71 -2.87 4.52
CA ILE A 136 -8.44 -3.62 4.63
C ILE A 136 -8.54 -4.86 5.51
N ASN A 137 -9.47 -4.89 6.47
CA ASN A 137 -9.69 -6.03 7.36
C ASN A 137 -10.69 -7.05 6.79
N THR A 138 -11.53 -6.70 5.80
CA THR A 138 -12.59 -7.58 5.29
C THR A 138 -12.32 -8.12 3.90
N ILE A 139 -11.46 -7.50 3.08
CA ILE A 139 -11.08 -8.07 1.77
C ILE A 139 -10.54 -9.48 1.93
N THR A 140 -10.90 -10.38 1.02
CA THR A 140 -10.41 -11.77 1.03
C THR A 140 -8.98 -11.86 0.50
N GLN A 141 -8.34 -13.02 0.70
CA GLN A 141 -7.00 -13.31 0.18
C GLN A 141 -6.91 -13.13 -1.35
N ASP A 142 -7.93 -13.57 -2.10
CA ASP A 142 -7.99 -13.39 -3.56
C ASP A 142 -8.19 -11.91 -3.93
N GLN A 143 -8.98 -11.17 -3.14
CA GLN A 143 -9.25 -9.75 -3.36
C GLN A 143 -8.03 -8.85 -3.10
N LEU A 144 -7.00 -9.35 -2.41
CA LEU A 144 -5.75 -8.60 -2.21
C LEU A 144 -5.09 -8.21 -3.54
N LEU A 145 -5.27 -9.00 -4.60
CA LEU A 145 -4.71 -8.72 -5.92
C LEU A 145 -5.68 -7.98 -6.84
N THR A 146 -6.99 -8.20 -6.72
CA THR A 146 -7.99 -7.55 -7.58
C THR A 146 -8.35 -6.14 -7.11
N GLN A 147 -8.23 -5.85 -5.81
CA GLN A 147 -8.63 -4.56 -5.24
C GLN A 147 -7.48 -3.57 -5.01
N VAL A 148 -6.30 -3.86 -5.55
CA VAL A 148 -5.12 -2.95 -5.56
C VAL A 148 -5.38 -1.60 -6.22
N TYR A 149 -6.51 -1.48 -6.93
CA TYR A 149 -6.94 -0.29 -7.65
C TYR A 149 -8.07 0.47 -6.98
N THR A 150 -8.48 0.15 -5.74
CA THR A 150 -9.70 0.72 -5.12
C THR A 150 -9.45 1.85 -4.12
N SER A 151 -8.33 1.83 -3.41
CA SER A 151 -8.10 2.77 -2.31
C SER A 151 -6.78 3.54 -2.49
N HIS A 152 -6.47 4.38 -1.50
CA HIS A 152 -5.32 5.28 -1.55
C HIS A 152 -3.97 4.61 -1.27
N GLY A 153 -3.94 3.30 -1.06
CA GLY A 153 -2.73 2.58 -0.72
C GLY A 153 -2.83 1.08 -1.01
N PRO A 154 -1.78 0.33 -0.64
CA PRO A 154 -1.72 -1.12 -0.76
C PRO A 154 -2.91 -1.84 -0.10
N THR A 155 -3.25 -3.04 -0.61
CA THR A 155 -4.27 -3.92 -0.02
C THR A 155 -3.81 -4.61 1.26
N VAL A 156 -2.49 -4.74 1.43
CA VAL A 156 -1.85 -5.04 2.71
C VAL A 156 -1.08 -3.79 3.12
N ILE A 157 -1.43 -3.18 4.25
CA ILE A 157 -0.97 -1.84 4.58
C ILE A 157 0.38 -1.81 5.29
N MET A 158 1.19 -0.78 5.04
CA MET A 158 2.27 -0.42 5.96
C MET A 158 1.64 0.12 7.27
N PRO A 159 2.15 -0.18 8.48
CA PRO A 159 3.40 -0.85 8.79
C PRO A 159 3.32 -2.37 8.88
N THR A 160 2.22 -3.03 8.51
CA THR A 160 2.05 -4.49 8.74
C THR A 160 3.02 -5.39 7.95
N TRP A 161 3.92 -4.81 7.18
CA TRP A 161 4.71 -5.56 6.21
C TRP A 161 5.79 -6.40 6.87
N PHE A 162 5.89 -7.62 6.38
CA PHE A 162 7.01 -8.50 6.63
C PHE A 162 7.35 -9.27 5.36
N CYS A 163 8.65 -9.38 5.07
CA CYS A 163 9.17 -10.10 3.90
C CYS A 163 10.60 -10.59 4.15
N SER A 164 11.10 -11.48 3.28
CA SER A 164 12.53 -11.81 3.29
C SER A 164 13.37 -10.63 2.81
N ARG A 165 14.59 -10.50 3.35
CA ARG A 165 15.55 -9.50 2.88
C ARG A 165 15.88 -9.72 1.40
N ASP A 166 16.01 -10.97 0.97
CA ASP A 166 16.32 -11.32 -0.42
C ASP A 166 15.20 -10.85 -1.35
N TRP A 167 13.92 -11.00 -0.95
CA TRP A 167 12.81 -10.44 -1.71
C TRP A 167 12.85 -8.92 -1.74
N PHE A 168 13.06 -8.26 -0.60
CA PHE A 168 13.21 -6.80 -0.56
C PHE A 168 14.33 -6.31 -1.49
N SER A 169 15.50 -6.96 -1.47
CA SER A 169 16.61 -6.64 -2.37
C SER A 169 16.28 -6.88 -3.85
N THR A 170 15.42 -7.86 -4.15
CA THR A 170 14.94 -8.15 -5.50
C THR A 170 14.01 -7.04 -6.01
N VAL A 171 13.07 -6.60 -5.17
CA VAL A 171 12.14 -5.50 -5.49
C VAL A 171 12.87 -4.18 -5.67
N GLY A 172 13.84 -3.91 -4.79
CA GLY A 172 14.62 -2.68 -4.74
C GLY A 172 14.25 -1.79 -3.56
N TRP A 173 14.89 -0.62 -3.46
CA TRP A 173 14.68 0.31 -2.35
C TRP A 173 13.34 1.06 -2.44
N PHE A 174 12.85 1.58 -1.31
CA PHE A 174 11.75 2.53 -1.33
C PHE A 174 12.16 3.80 -2.10
N SER A 175 11.20 4.43 -2.77
CA SER A 175 11.44 5.74 -3.38
C SER A 175 11.87 6.75 -2.31
N GLU A 176 13.00 7.42 -2.55
CA GLU A 176 13.54 8.51 -1.72
C GLU A 176 13.19 9.89 -2.31
N GLU A 177 12.28 9.94 -3.27
CA GLU A 177 11.80 11.20 -3.82
C GLU A 177 11.13 12.07 -2.74
N SER A 178 11.13 13.38 -2.99
CA SER A 178 10.73 14.40 -2.01
C SER A 178 9.34 14.19 -1.40
N LYS A 179 9.06 14.92 -0.32
CA LYS A 179 7.80 14.89 0.45
C LYS A 179 6.54 14.81 -0.44
N GLY A 180 5.66 13.84 -0.14
CA GLY A 180 4.37 13.65 -0.82
C GLY A 180 4.34 12.51 -1.86
N VAL A 181 5.36 11.66 -1.87
CA VAL A 181 5.39 10.41 -2.65
C VAL A 181 4.88 9.24 -1.80
N PRO A 182 3.97 8.38 -2.31
CA PRO A 182 3.53 7.18 -1.60
C PRO A 182 4.55 6.05 -1.82
N GLU A 183 5.64 6.07 -1.06
CA GLU A 183 6.79 5.17 -1.26
C GLU A 183 6.41 3.69 -1.09
N ASP A 184 5.48 3.41 -0.18
CA ASP A 184 4.95 2.09 0.09
C ASP A 184 4.11 1.57 -1.09
N LEU A 185 3.22 2.38 -1.66
CA LEU A 185 2.44 2.00 -2.84
C LEU A 185 3.32 1.72 -4.06
N ILE A 186 4.37 2.52 -4.26
CA ILE A 186 5.32 2.34 -5.35
C ILE A 186 6.07 1.02 -5.18
N PHE A 187 6.61 0.75 -3.98
CA PHE A 187 7.26 -0.52 -3.68
C PHE A 187 6.31 -1.70 -3.88
N PHE A 188 5.07 -1.58 -3.40
CA PHE A 188 4.04 -2.62 -3.52
C PHE A 188 3.77 -2.97 -4.99
N TYR A 189 3.58 -1.96 -5.85
CA TYR A 189 3.40 -2.18 -7.29
C TYR A 189 4.64 -2.78 -7.94
N GLN A 190 5.85 -2.37 -7.53
CA GLN A 190 7.07 -2.96 -8.04
C GLN A 190 7.19 -4.45 -7.66
N SER A 191 6.86 -4.80 -6.41
CA SER A 191 6.80 -6.20 -5.96
C SER A 191 5.83 -7.01 -6.82
N LEU A 192 4.63 -6.50 -7.10
CA LEU A 192 3.65 -7.17 -7.96
C LEU A 192 4.12 -7.32 -9.42
N ARG A 193 4.84 -6.32 -9.95
CA ARG A 193 5.41 -6.40 -11.32
C ARG A 193 6.41 -7.55 -11.45
N GLN A 194 7.18 -7.80 -10.41
CA GLN A 194 8.17 -8.88 -10.35
C GLN A 194 7.55 -10.24 -9.96
N GLY A 195 6.22 -10.34 -9.85
CA GLY A 195 5.53 -11.59 -9.52
C GLY A 195 5.45 -11.90 -8.02
N GLY A 196 5.72 -10.92 -7.16
CA GLY A 196 5.59 -11.07 -5.71
C GLY A 196 4.15 -11.39 -5.29
N LEU A 197 4.02 -12.30 -4.32
CA LEU A 197 2.74 -12.62 -3.72
C LEU A 197 2.37 -11.60 -2.64
N VAL A 198 1.07 -11.47 -2.39
CA VAL A 198 0.52 -10.64 -1.32
C VAL A 198 -0.32 -11.53 -0.44
N ILE A 199 0.01 -11.62 0.85
CA ILE A 199 -0.66 -12.50 1.81
C ILE A 199 -1.09 -11.67 3.01
N ARG A 200 -2.28 -11.97 3.57
CA ARG A 200 -2.70 -11.38 4.84
C ARG A 200 -2.95 -12.48 5.87
N VAL A 201 -2.26 -12.40 7.01
CA VAL A 201 -2.60 -13.14 8.21
C VAL A 201 -3.89 -12.55 8.79
N ASP A 202 -4.92 -13.39 8.94
CA ASP A 202 -6.26 -12.92 9.33
C ASP A 202 -6.42 -12.68 10.84
N HIS A 203 -5.35 -12.21 11.50
CA HIS A 203 -5.29 -11.83 12.90
C HIS A 203 -4.98 -10.35 13.04
N CYS A 204 -5.54 -9.72 14.08
CA CYS A 204 -5.28 -8.31 14.38
C CYS A 204 -3.99 -8.18 15.21
N LEU A 205 -2.85 -8.01 14.53
CA LEU A 205 -1.53 -8.03 15.18
C LEU A 205 -0.92 -6.64 15.38
N VAL A 206 -1.42 -5.63 14.66
CA VAL A 206 -0.89 -4.26 14.72
C VAL A 206 -1.93 -3.25 15.15
N VAL A 207 -1.54 -2.40 16.10
CA VAL A 207 -2.28 -1.20 16.48
C VAL A 207 -1.77 -0.04 15.63
N TYR A 208 -2.54 0.36 14.63
CA TYR A 208 -2.16 1.42 13.72
C TYR A 208 -2.75 2.76 14.15
N ARG A 209 -1.92 3.57 14.82
CA ARG A 209 -2.32 4.89 15.32
C ARG A 209 -2.53 5.88 14.17
N TYR A 210 -3.66 6.57 14.21
CA TYR A 210 -4.00 7.71 13.37
C TYR A 210 -3.73 9.00 14.14
N HIS A 211 -3.14 9.99 13.45
CA HIS A 211 -2.97 11.34 13.96
C HIS A 211 -2.97 12.33 12.79
N GLU A 212 -3.41 13.57 13.02
CA GLU A 212 -3.60 14.58 11.96
C GLU A 212 -2.29 15.02 11.30
N LYS A 213 -1.15 14.80 11.97
CA LYS A 213 0.19 15.10 11.45
C LYS A 213 0.80 13.95 10.65
N ALA A 214 0.05 12.90 10.33
CA ALA A 214 0.57 11.74 9.61
C ALA A 214 1.09 12.10 8.22
N THR A 215 2.23 11.52 7.83
CA THR A 215 2.88 11.78 6.54
C THR A 215 1.96 11.50 5.34
N THR A 216 1.01 10.58 5.47
CA THR A 216 0.00 10.28 4.43
C THR A 216 -0.77 11.52 3.96
N HIS A 217 -0.99 12.51 4.84
CA HIS A 217 -1.66 13.75 4.45
C HIS A 217 -0.82 14.64 3.53
N SER A 218 0.49 14.40 3.42
CA SER A 218 1.35 15.11 2.47
C SER A 218 1.31 14.53 1.05
N VAL A 219 0.78 13.30 0.89
CA VAL A 219 0.66 12.65 -0.41
C VAL A 219 -0.51 13.24 -1.19
N LYS A 220 -0.24 13.73 -2.40
CA LYS A 220 -1.29 14.32 -3.25
C LYS A 220 -2.20 13.22 -3.80
N GLU A 221 -3.52 13.43 -3.72
CA GLU A 221 -4.53 12.54 -4.30
C GLU A 221 -4.28 12.29 -5.79
N GLU A 222 -3.83 13.30 -6.52
CA GLU A 222 -3.48 13.20 -7.94
C GLU A 222 -2.31 12.24 -8.19
N THR A 223 -1.29 12.23 -7.33
CA THR A 223 -0.15 11.30 -7.44
C THR A 223 -0.62 9.86 -7.30
N ILE A 224 -1.43 9.57 -6.27
CA ILE A 224 -2.00 8.24 -6.06
C ILE A 224 -2.91 7.84 -7.22
N TRP A 225 -3.75 8.77 -7.69
CA TRP A 225 -4.63 8.53 -8.83
C TRP A 225 -3.83 8.14 -10.07
N ASN A 226 -2.79 8.89 -10.41
CA ASN A 226 -1.97 8.63 -11.60
C ASN A 226 -1.23 7.29 -11.50
N LEU A 227 -0.70 6.94 -10.33
CA LEU A 227 -0.08 5.62 -10.09
C LEU A 227 -1.09 4.48 -10.30
N ARG A 228 -2.30 4.60 -9.72
CA ARG A 228 -3.37 3.60 -9.85
C ARG A 228 -3.86 3.47 -11.29
N VAL A 229 -4.09 4.57 -11.99
CA VAL A 229 -4.49 4.56 -13.42
C VAL A 229 -3.39 3.92 -14.28
N GLY A 230 -2.12 4.27 -14.03
CA GLY A 230 -0.99 3.67 -14.72
C GLY A 230 -0.94 2.15 -14.52
N PHE A 231 -1.02 1.70 -13.27
CA PHE A 231 -0.97 0.29 -12.92
C PHE A 231 -2.18 -0.50 -13.43
N LEU A 232 -3.38 0.09 -13.40
CA LEU A 232 -4.59 -0.51 -13.99
C LEU A 232 -4.43 -0.69 -15.51
N GLN A 233 -3.90 0.33 -16.19
CA GLN A 233 -3.67 0.26 -17.63
C GLN A 233 -2.64 -0.82 -17.99
N GLU A 234 -1.56 -0.89 -17.22
CA GLU A 234 -0.47 -1.84 -17.41
C GLU A 234 -0.94 -3.30 -17.20
N ARG A 235 -1.66 -3.58 -16.10
CA ARG A 235 -1.94 -4.94 -15.65
C ARG A 235 -3.26 -5.52 -16.11
N VAL A 236 -4.27 -4.66 -16.32
CA VAL A 236 -5.65 -5.09 -16.62
C VAL A 236 -6.04 -4.68 -18.04
N ILE A 237 -6.09 -3.36 -18.30
CA ILE A 237 -6.64 -2.85 -19.58
C ILE A 237 -5.76 -3.22 -20.78
N SER A 238 -4.45 -3.42 -20.58
CA SER A 238 -3.54 -3.89 -21.63
C SER A 238 -3.97 -5.24 -22.21
N GLN A 239 -4.52 -6.13 -21.37
CA GLN A 239 -4.91 -7.49 -21.71
C GLN A 239 -6.28 -7.58 -22.41
N TRP A 240 -7.07 -6.52 -22.34
CA TRP A 240 -8.42 -6.51 -22.92
C TRP A 240 -8.43 -5.82 -24.28
N GLU A 241 -9.15 -6.39 -25.24
CA GLU A 241 -9.38 -5.73 -26.53
C GLU A 241 -10.32 -4.53 -26.38
N SER A 242 -11.27 -4.62 -25.45
CA SER A 242 -12.27 -3.60 -25.18
C SER A 242 -12.89 -3.79 -23.80
N PHE A 243 -13.51 -2.74 -23.24
CA PHE A 243 -14.16 -2.80 -21.93
C PHE A 243 -15.22 -1.70 -21.76
N THR A 244 -16.03 -1.84 -20.70
CA THR A 244 -17.06 -0.88 -20.30
C THR A 244 -16.66 -0.16 -19.01
N ILE A 245 -16.91 1.15 -18.91
CA ILE A 245 -16.76 1.90 -17.65
C ILE A 245 -18.10 1.99 -16.94
N TRP A 246 -18.23 1.34 -15.79
CA TRP A 246 -19.44 1.42 -14.97
C TRP A 246 -19.35 2.61 -14.01
N ASN A 247 -19.85 3.75 -14.49
CA ASN A 247 -20.15 5.02 -13.80
C ASN A 247 -20.13 6.11 -14.89
N ALA A 248 -21.29 6.50 -15.41
CA ALA A 248 -21.36 7.57 -16.42
C ALA A 248 -21.24 8.98 -15.80
N GLY A 249 -20.74 9.09 -14.57
CA GLY A 249 -20.62 10.30 -13.77
C GLY A 249 -19.18 10.83 -13.66
N LYS A 250 -18.90 11.57 -12.57
CA LYS A 250 -17.61 12.26 -12.38
C LYS A 250 -16.41 11.30 -12.39
N GLN A 251 -16.50 10.18 -11.68
CA GLN A 251 -15.36 9.27 -11.51
C GLN A 251 -15.05 8.48 -12.78
N GLY A 252 -16.04 7.84 -13.41
CA GLY A 252 -15.80 7.11 -14.64
C GLY A 252 -15.31 8.00 -15.78
N ARG A 253 -15.85 9.23 -15.91
CA ARG A 253 -15.35 10.20 -16.89
C ARG A 253 -13.95 10.72 -16.55
N LYS A 254 -13.58 10.83 -15.27
CA LYS A 254 -12.20 11.15 -14.86
C LYS A 254 -11.27 10.03 -15.30
N LEU A 255 -11.61 8.77 -15.04
CA LEU A 255 -10.83 7.62 -15.48
C LEU A 255 -10.62 7.65 -17.00
N TYR A 256 -11.69 7.75 -17.78
CA TYR A 256 -11.61 7.81 -19.26
C TYR A 256 -10.62 8.86 -19.75
N ARG A 257 -10.68 10.08 -19.21
CA ARG A 257 -9.80 11.18 -19.59
C ARG A 257 -8.33 10.95 -19.22
N CYS A 258 -8.08 10.18 -18.16
CA CYS A 258 -6.74 9.81 -17.70
C CYS A 258 -6.15 8.58 -18.41
N LEU A 259 -6.94 7.85 -19.21
CA LEU A 259 -6.42 6.76 -20.04
C LEU A 259 -5.55 7.32 -21.17
N ASN A 260 -4.53 6.55 -21.56
CA ASN A 260 -3.78 6.84 -22.77
C ASN A 260 -4.66 6.67 -24.04
N ALA A 261 -4.24 7.27 -25.15
CA ALA A 261 -5.05 7.30 -26.38
C ALA A 261 -5.44 5.91 -26.90
N THR A 262 -4.55 4.92 -26.79
CA THR A 262 -4.83 3.53 -27.18
C THR A 262 -5.94 2.93 -26.32
N ASN A 263 -5.87 3.11 -25.00
CA ASN A 263 -6.84 2.56 -24.07
C ASN A 263 -8.18 3.31 -24.06
N GLN A 264 -8.19 4.60 -24.40
CA GLN A 264 -9.46 5.34 -24.61
C GLN A 264 -10.30 4.70 -25.73
N LYS A 265 -9.66 4.26 -26.82
CA LYS A 265 -10.33 3.60 -27.96
C LYS A 265 -10.90 2.22 -27.62
N LYS A 266 -10.38 1.58 -26.56
CA LYS A 266 -10.90 0.30 -26.05
C LYS A 266 -12.23 0.46 -25.29
N VAL A 267 -12.61 1.68 -24.90
CA VAL A 267 -13.85 1.91 -24.14
C VAL A 267 -15.05 1.81 -25.08
N LYS A 268 -15.82 0.72 -24.95
CA LYS A 268 -17.03 0.46 -25.76
C LYS A 268 -18.21 1.29 -25.32
N ALA A 269 -18.39 1.44 -24.01
CA ALA A 269 -19.53 2.14 -23.43
C ALA A 269 -19.20 2.66 -22.03
N PHE A 270 -19.97 3.65 -21.61
CA PHE A 270 -20.28 3.84 -20.20
C PHE A 270 -21.57 3.09 -19.87
N CYS A 271 -21.69 2.60 -18.65
CA CYS A 271 -22.98 2.18 -18.13
C CYS A 271 -23.29 2.79 -16.76
N ASP A 272 -24.58 2.84 -16.43
CA ASP A 272 -25.08 3.36 -15.16
C ASP A 272 -26.44 2.74 -14.80
N VAL A 273 -26.91 3.00 -13.58
CA VAL A 273 -28.28 2.69 -13.12
C VAL A 273 -29.17 3.94 -13.13
N ASP A 274 -28.55 5.12 -13.17
CA ASP A 274 -29.23 6.40 -13.17
C ASP A 274 -29.89 6.68 -14.53
N LYS A 275 -31.22 6.64 -14.56
CA LYS A 275 -32.06 6.89 -15.74
C LYS A 275 -31.76 8.24 -16.41
N ASN A 276 -31.40 9.28 -15.66
CA ASN A 276 -31.10 10.59 -16.22
C ASN A 276 -29.77 10.58 -16.98
N LYS A 277 -28.78 9.82 -16.52
CA LYS A 277 -27.51 9.65 -17.23
C LYS A 277 -27.71 8.80 -18.49
N ILE A 278 -28.48 7.72 -18.38
CA ILE A 278 -28.80 6.84 -19.52
C ILE A 278 -29.56 7.60 -20.61
N LYS A 279 -30.53 8.44 -20.23
CA LYS A 279 -31.31 9.26 -21.17
C LYS A 279 -30.45 10.24 -21.99
N LYS A 280 -29.25 10.60 -21.52
CA LYS A 280 -28.31 11.42 -22.33
C LYS A 280 -27.78 10.68 -23.56
N GLY A 281 -27.84 9.35 -23.57
CA GLY A 281 -27.50 8.48 -24.71
C GLY A 281 -26.00 8.30 -24.96
N PHE A 282 -25.19 9.35 -24.84
CA PHE A 282 -23.74 9.28 -25.02
C PHE A 282 -22.97 10.27 -24.14
N TYR A 283 -21.70 9.98 -23.93
CA TYR A 283 -20.69 10.89 -23.40
C TYR A 283 -19.78 11.36 -24.53
N THR A 284 -19.59 12.67 -24.62
CA THR A 284 -18.59 13.29 -25.52
C THR A 284 -17.41 13.76 -24.69
N TYR A 285 -16.19 13.37 -25.08
CA TYR A 285 -14.99 13.96 -24.50
C TYR A 285 -14.66 15.26 -25.22
N GLU A 286 -15.02 16.39 -24.60
CA GLU A 286 -14.94 17.71 -25.25
C GLU A 286 -13.51 18.15 -25.58
N ASP A 287 -12.52 17.74 -24.79
CA ASP A 287 -11.11 18.10 -25.00
C ASP A 287 -10.38 17.12 -25.94
N SER A 288 -11.09 16.15 -26.51
CA SER A 288 -10.51 15.24 -27.51
C SER A 288 -10.06 16.01 -28.75
N LYS A 289 -8.87 15.67 -29.25
CA LYS A 289 -8.33 16.21 -30.50
C LYS A 289 -8.91 15.53 -31.75
N GLU A 290 -9.61 14.40 -31.59
CA GLU A 290 -10.22 13.66 -32.70
C GLU A 290 -11.41 14.41 -33.33
N ARG A 291 -11.58 14.24 -34.65
CA ARG A 291 -12.67 14.83 -35.44
C ARG A 291 -13.31 13.74 -36.32
N PRO A 292 -14.61 13.42 -36.16
CA PRO A 292 -15.53 13.95 -35.15
C PRO A 292 -15.11 13.58 -33.72
N LYS A 293 -15.56 14.36 -32.73
CA LYS A 293 -15.27 14.04 -31.31
C LYS A 293 -15.85 12.66 -30.97
N PRO A 294 -15.15 11.85 -30.17
CA PRO A 294 -15.62 10.51 -29.81
C PRO A 294 -16.90 10.63 -29.00
N LYS A 295 -17.91 9.85 -29.41
CA LYS A 295 -19.19 9.69 -28.71
C LYS A 295 -19.26 8.27 -28.18
N ILE A 296 -19.11 8.12 -26.87
CA ILE A 296 -19.16 6.83 -26.20
C ILE A 296 -20.60 6.62 -25.69
N PRO A 297 -21.29 5.54 -26.06
CA PRO A 297 -22.66 5.30 -25.62
C PRO A 297 -22.76 5.20 -24.10
N VAL A 298 -23.88 5.66 -23.54
CA VAL A 298 -24.23 5.51 -22.13
C VAL A 298 -25.42 4.56 -22.05
N LEU A 299 -25.17 3.35 -21.58
CA LEU A 299 -26.14 2.26 -21.55
C LEU A 299 -26.66 2.04 -20.13
N HIS A 300 -27.80 1.37 -20.03
CA HIS A 300 -28.18 0.73 -18.78
C HIS A 300 -27.22 -0.45 -18.51
N TYR A 301 -26.88 -0.72 -17.25
CA TYR A 301 -25.88 -1.74 -16.91
C TYR A 301 -26.19 -3.15 -17.45
N LYS A 302 -27.48 -3.51 -17.56
CA LYS A 302 -27.92 -4.78 -18.14
C LYS A 302 -27.69 -4.91 -19.66
N ASP A 303 -27.57 -3.78 -20.36
CA ASP A 303 -27.38 -3.74 -21.81
C ASP A 303 -25.89 -3.60 -22.18
N ALA A 304 -25.02 -3.50 -21.17
CA ALA A 304 -23.58 -3.36 -21.37
C ALA A 304 -22.86 -4.71 -21.26
N SER A 305 -21.69 -4.82 -21.89
CA SER A 305 -20.92 -6.05 -21.95
C SER A 305 -19.64 -5.97 -21.12
N ALA A 306 -19.26 -7.11 -20.53
CA ALA A 306 -17.96 -7.33 -19.90
C ALA A 306 -16.80 -7.21 -20.91
N PRO A 307 -15.57 -6.98 -20.42
CA PRO A 307 -15.21 -6.72 -19.02
C PRO A 307 -15.49 -5.28 -18.56
N PHE A 308 -15.60 -5.06 -17.25
CA PHE A 308 -15.95 -3.76 -16.63
C PHE A 308 -14.83 -3.18 -15.78
N ILE A 309 -14.64 -1.86 -15.87
CA ILE A 309 -14.01 -1.07 -14.80
C ILE A 309 -15.09 -0.33 -14.03
N ILE A 310 -15.25 -0.65 -12.75
CA ILE A 310 -16.33 -0.13 -11.91
C ILE A 310 -15.84 1.06 -11.10
N CYS A 311 -16.31 2.26 -11.46
CA CYS A 311 -15.97 3.51 -10.79
C CYS A 311 -17.05 4.00 -9.82
N VAL A 312 -17.67 3.05 -9.12
CA VAL A 312 -18.66 3.28 -8.07
C VAL A 312 -17.99 3.10 -6.71
N LYS A 313 -18.27 3.99 -5.76
CA LYS A 313 -17.74 3.89 -4.40
C LYS A 313 -18.32 2.66 -3.71
N LEU A 314 -17.44 1.79 -3.21
CA LEU A 314 -17.80 0.66 -2.35
C LEU A 314 -18.45 1.19 -1.06
N ASP A 315 -19.33 0.40 -0.46
CA ASP A 315 -20.08 0.70 0.78
C ASP A 315 -21.04 1.90 0.73
N MET A 316 -21.24 2.54 -0.42
CA MET A 316 -22.17 3.68 -0.58
C MET A 316 -23.45 3.32 -1.34
N THR A 317 -23.56 2.07 -1.77
CA THR A 317 -24.68 1.55 -2.56
C THR A 317 -25.66 0.71 -1.76
N ALA A 318 -25.41 0.52 -0.45
CA ALA A 318 -26.25 -0.30 0.43
C ALA A 318 -26.54 -1.71 -0.14
N GLY A 319 -25.56 -2.34 -0.81
CA GLY A 319 -25.69 -3.67 -1.43
C GLY A 319 -26.20 -3.68 -2.87
N VAL A 320 -26.71 -2.55 -3.39
CA VAL A 320 -27.31 -2.50 -4.74
C VAL A 320 -26.31 -2.82 -5.85
N LEU A 321 -25.04 -2.42 -5.69
CA LEU A 321 -24.01 -2.73 -6.70
C LEU A 321 -23.73 -4.22 -6.73
N GLU A 322 -23.59 -4.82 -5.55
CA GLU A 322 -23.33 -6.23 -5.33
C GLU A 322 -24.49 -7.09 -5.87
N GLU A 323 -25.74 -6.70 -5.61
CA GLU A 323 -26.93 -7.33 -6.20
C GLU A 323 -26.93 -7.27 -7.73
N ASN A 324 -26.56 -6.11 -8.30
CA ASN A 324 -26.47 -5.95 -9.75
C ASN A 324 -25.38 -6.83 -10.35
N LEU A 325 -24.21 -6.91 -9.74
CA LEU A 325 -23.11 -7.78 -10.18
C LEU A 325 -23.51 -9.26 -10.10
N ASN A 326 -24.17 -9.66 -9.00
CA ASN A 326 -24.70 -11.01 -8.82
C ASN A 326 -25.76 -11.35 -9.88
N SER A 327 -26.63 -10.40 -10.24
CA SER A 327 -27.64 -10.59 -11.29
C SER A 327 -27.03 -10.83 -12.68
N LEU A 328 -25.80 -10.36 -12.89
CA LEU A 328 -25.04 -10.56 -14.12
C LEU A 328 -24.09 -11.78 -14.04
N GLN A 329 -24.05 -12.49 -12.91
CA GLN A 329 -23.17 -13.64 -12.65
C GLN A 329 -21.67 -13.35 -12.92
N MET A 330 -21.24 -12.12 -12.64
CA MET A 330 -19.89 -11.67 -12.93
C MET A 330 -18.91 -12.04 -11.82
N LYS A 331 -17.68 -12.38 -12.22
CA LYS A 331 -16.59 -12.69 -11.30
C LYS A 331 -15.54 -11.58 -11.26
N GLU A 332 -15.25 -11.10 -10.04
CA GLU A 332 -14.19 -10.11 -9.80
C GLU A 332 -12.83 -10.68 -10.26
N GLY A 333 -12.01 -9.83 -10.87
CA GLY A 333 -10.69 -10.21 -11.40
C GLY A 333 -10.72 -10.85 -12.78
N ILE A 334 -11.91 -11.22 -13.28
CA ILE A 334 -12.11 -11.76 -14.63
C ILE A 334 -13.02 -10.83 -15.43
N ASP A 335 -14.27 -10.67 -14.99
CA ASP A 335 -15.29 -9.90 -15.69
C ASP A 335 -15.28 -8.43 -15.28
N PHE A 336 -14.76 -8.11 -14.09
CA PHE A 336 -14.67 -6.73 -13.65
C PHE A 336 -13.55 -6.48 -12.64
N PHE A 337 -13.13 -5.22 -12.57
CA PHE A 337 -12.26 -4.67 -11.53
C PHE A 337 -12.86 -3.39 -10.95
N HIS A 338 -12.72 -3.19 -9.64
CA HIS A 338 -13.12 -1.95 -8.98
C HIS A 338 -12.04 -0.87 -9.09
N PHE A 339 -12.44 0.38 -9.34
CA PHE A 339 -11.57 1.54 -9.40
C PHE A 339 -12.24 2.79 -8.82
N ASN A 340 -12.01 3.13 -7.54
CA ASN A 340 -12.79 4.19 -6.87
C ASN A 340 -12.06 5.15 -5.92
#